data_AF-A0ABD5RWC7-F1
#
_entry.id   AF-A0ABD5RWC7-F1
#
_cell.length_a   1.000
_cell.length_b   1.000
_cell.length_c   1.000
_cell.angle_alpha   90.00
_cell.angle_beta   90.00
_cell.angle_gamma   90.00
#
_symmetry.space_group_name_H-M   'P 1'
#
loop_
_entity.id
_entity.type
_entity.pdbx_description
1 polymer ?
#
loop_
_entity_poly.entity_id
_entity_poly.type
_entity_poly.pdbx_seq_one_letter_code
_entity_poly.pdbx_strand_id
1 'polypeptide(L)'
;MLTGNVDYLSKHGPTPVDELPCELTPQNRAQGLHFFEIHGHRGDVDRMGGTITRIAFLPKHDPDRVLRTFVNTNPQLVKHKTRRGLSQMIGDHGRQWKQAATEVLGDYYESTGGRGGGDRDSGETDECPFCGEEVLKGSLPDHLAGECSR
;
A
#
# COMPACT_ATOMS: atom_id res chain seq x y z
N MET A 1 30.82 -14.36 -16.75
CA MET A 1 30.64 -14.83 -15.37
C MET A 1 29.18 -14.61 -15.02
N LEU A 2 28.48 -15.60 -14.47
CA LEU A 2 27.13 -15.39 -13.94
C LEU A 2 27.24 -14.46 -12.72
N THR A 3 26.66 -13.28 -12.84
CA THR A 3 26.62 -12.29 -11.76
C THR A 3 25.76 -12.84 -10.64
N GLY A 4 26.31 -13.02 -9.43
CA GLY A 4 25.55 -13.56 -8.31
C GLY A 4 24.33 -12.69 -7.97
N ASN A 5 23.25 -13.29 -7.46
CA ASN A 5 21.97 -12.63 -7.21
C ASN A 5 22.10 -11.32 -6.40
N VAL A 6 23.00 -11.23 -5.42
CA VAL A 6 23.22 -10.01 -4.62
C VAL A 6 23.88 -8.88 -5.42
N ASP A 7 24.82 -9.21 -6.32
CA ASP A 7 25.43 -8.21 -7.20
C ASP A 7 24.43 -7.75 -8.27
N TYR A 8 23.61 -8.68 -8.78
CA TYR A 8 22.51 -8.36 -9.67
C TYR A 8 21.52 -7.39 -9.01
N LEU A 9 21.01 -7.72 -7.81
CA LEU A 9 20.11 -6.84 -7.06
C LEU A 9 20.74 -5.49 -6.73
N SER A 10 22.04 -5.45 -6.44
CA SER A 10 22.74 -4.19 -6.18
C SER A 10 22.79 -3.26 -7.41
N LYS A 11 22.79 -3.83 -8.62
CA LYS A 11 22.86 -3.07 -9.88
C LYS A 11 21.48 -2.74 -10.44
N HIS A 12 20.54 -3.68 -10.36
CA HIS A 12 19.23 -3.59 -11.01
C HIS A 12 18.10 -3.19 -10.05
N GLY A 13 18.31 -3.34 -8.74
CA GLY A 13 17.32 -3.07 -7.70
C GLY A 13 16.42 -4.28 -7.41
N PRO A 14 15.27 -4.06 -6.73
CA PRO A 14 14.30 -5.11 -6.45
C PRO A 14 13.80 -5.79 -7.72
N THR A 15 13.80 -7.12 -7.75
CA THR A 15 13.55 -7.92 -8.95
C THR A 15 12.63 -9.12 -8.63
N PRO A 16 11.71 -9.51 -9.52
CA PRO A 16 10.97 -10.77 -9.40
C PRO A 16 11.91 -11.97 -9.26
N VAL A 17 11.54 -12.93 -8.41
CA VAL A 17 12.41 -14.10 -8.19
C VAL A 17 12.67 -14.90 -9.46
N ASP A 18 11.70 -14.96 -10.36
CA ASP A 18 11.79 -15.72 -11.61
C ASP A 18 12.73 -15.05 -12.64
N GLU A 19 13.14 -13.81 -12.38
CA GLU A 19 14.07 -13.04 -13.22
C GLU A 19 15.50 -12.98 -12.65
N LEU A 20 15.76 -13.64 -11.52
CA LEU A 20 17.10 -13.69 -10.95
C LEU A 20 18.04 -14.54 -11.82
N PRO A 21 19.31 -14.13 -12.00
CA PRO A 21 20.26 -14.80 -12.89
C PRO A 21 20.74 -16.17 -12.39
N CYS A 22 20.61 -16.45 -11.09
CA CYS A 22 21.05 -17.69 -10.47
C CYS A 22 19.96 -18.29 -9.58
N GLU A 23 20.01 -19.62 -9.40
CA GLU A 23 19.16 -20.31 -8.44
C GLU A 23 19.32 -19.76 -7.02
N LEU A 24 18.20 -19.75 -6.28
CA LEU A 24 18.17 -19.34 -4.89
C LEU A 24 18.74 -20.43 -3.99
N THR A 25 19.83 -20.10 -3.31
CA THR A 25 20.49 -20.97 -2.33
C THR A 25 20.37 -20.39 -0.93
N PRO A 26 20.52 -21.22 0.14
CA PRO A 26 20.57 -20.71 1.51
C PRO A 26 21.66 -19.64 1.72
N GLN A 27 22.74 -19.71 0.95
CA GLN A 27 23.84 -18.73 1.01
C GLN A 27 23.40 -17.33 0.57
N ASN A 28 22.42 -17.20 -0.33
CA ASN A 28 21.91 -15.88 -0.72
C ASN A 28 21.27 -15.13 0.46
N ARG A 29 20.57 -15.82 1.35
CA ARG A 29 20.02 -15.20 2.57
C ARG A 29 21.13 -14.74 3.51
N ALA A 30 22.19 -15.54 3.67
CA ALA A 30 23.37 -15.16 4.45
C ALA A 30 24.10 -13.92 3.88
N GLN A 31 23.97 -13.69 2.57
CA GLN A 31 24.49 -12.50 1.89
C GLN A 31 23.54 -11.29 1.92
N GLY A 32 22.44 -11.37 2.68
CA GLY A 32 21.50 -10.27 2.85
C GLY A 32 20.44 -10.17 1.76
N LEU A 33 20.12 -11.27 1.06
CA LEU A 33 18.98 -11.31 0.15
C LEU A 33 17.69 -11.55 0.94
N HIS A 34 16.72 -10.66 0.77
CA HIS A 34 15.38 -10.71 1.36
C HIS A 34 14.32 -10.87 0.28
N PHE A 35 13.12 -11.27 0.70
CA PHE A 35 11.96 -11.42 -0.18
C PHE A 35 10.77 -10.65 0.38
N PHE A 36 10.08 -9.96 -0.51
CA PHE A 36 8.77 -9.41 -0.23
C PHE A 36 7.72 -10.31 -0.88
N GLU A 37 6.82 -10.83 -0.06
CA GLU A 37 5.73 -11.71 -0.44
C GLU A 37 4.58 -11.46 0.51
N ILE A 38 3.34 -11.54 0.02
CA ILE A 38 2.16 -11.51 0.87
C ILE A 38 1.54 -12.90 0.88
N HIS A 39 1.26 -13.41 2.07
CA HIS A 39 0.60 -14.70 2.23
C HIS A 39 -0.89 -14.49 2.37
N GLY A 40 -1.64 -15.22 1.55
CA GLY A 40 -3.07 -15.36 1.78
C GLY A 40 -3.36 -16.30 2.95
N HIS A 41 -4.55 -16.18 3.54
CA HIS A 41 -5.07 -17.22 4.43
C HIS A 41 -5.43 -18.49 3.62
N ARG A 42 -5.65 -19.63 4.28
CA ARG A 42 -6.06 -20.87 3.60
C ARG A 42 -7.24 -20.61 2.65
N GLY A 43 -7.04 -20.86 1.35
CA GLY A 43 -8.04 -20.62 0.29
C GLY A 43 -7.92 -19.28 -0.47
N ASP A 44 -6.87 -18.48 -0.23
CA ASP A 44 -6.74 -17.15 -0.85
C ASP A 44 -6.19 -17.15 -2.28
N VAL A 45 -5.61 -18.21 -2.83
CA VAL A 45 -4.97 -18.15 -4.18
C VAL A 45 -5.97 -17.65 -5.23
N ASP A 46 -7.21 -18.13 -5.20
CA ASP A 46 -8.29 -17.64 -6.06
C ASP A 46 -8.70 -16.20 -5.74
N ARG A 47 -8.72 -15.82 -4.46
CA ARG A 47 -9.03 -14.46 -4.00
C ARG A 47 -7.93 -13.43 -4.30
N MET A 48 -6.73 -13.91 -4.60
CA MET A 48 -5.58 -13.11 -5.03
C MET A 48 -5.50 -13.02 -6.57
N GLY A 49 -6.36 -13.73 -7.29
CA GLY A 49 -6.36 -13.76 -8.75
C GLY A 49 -5.26 -14.64 -9.36
N GLY A 50 -4.74 -15.61 -8.60
CA GLY A 50 -3.74 -16.56 -9.05
C GLY A 50 -2.43 -16.53 -8.25
N THR A 51 -1.39 -17.13 -8.84
CA THR A 51 -0.05 -17.20 -8.24
C THR A 51 0.55 -15.80 -8.05
N ILE A 52 1.20 -15.58 -6.92
CA ILE A 52 1.88 -14.33 -6.59
C ILE A 52 3.38 -14.54 -6.75
N THR A 53 4.00 -13.73 -7.59
CA THR A 53 5.46 -13.70 -7.73
C THR A 53 6.05 -12.79 -6.66
N ARG A 54 6.88 -13.37 -5.79
CA ARG A 54 7.61 -12.63 -4.75
C ARG A 54 8.76 -11.81 -5.35
N ILE A 55 9.10 -10.71 -4.70
CA ILE A 55 10.20 -9.82 -5.11
C ILE A 55 11.41 -10.02 -4.24
N ALA A 56 12.56 -10.28 -4.85
CA ALA A 56 13.85 -10.29 -4.18
C ALA A 56 14.41 -8.87 -4.03
N PHE A 57 14.96 -8.55 -2.87
CA PHE A 57 15.54 -7.23 -2.58
C PHE A 57 16.68 -7.31 -1.56
N LEU A 58 17.44 -6.22 -1.43
CA LEU A 58 18.47 -6.04 -0.40
C LEU A 58 17.98 -5.02 0.65
N PRO A 59 18.41 -5.08 1.93
CA PRO A 59 17.92 -4.18 2.99
C PRO A 59 18.10 -2.70 2.71
N LYS A 60 19.08 -2.34 1.87
CA LYS A 60 19.34 -0.98 1.42
C LYS A 60 18.34 -0.47 0.39
N HIS A 61 17.50 -1.34 -0.19
CA HIS A 61 16.51 -0.94 -1.16
C HIS A 61 15.34 -0.26 -0.47
N ASP A 62 14.90 0.85 -1.05
CA ASP A 62 13.74 1.61 -0.63
C ASP A 62 12.46 0.74 -0.70
N PRO A 63 11.69 0.61 0.41
CA PRO A 63 10.41 -0.11 0.43
C PRO A 63 9.45 0.29 -0.68
N ASP A 64 9.39 1.57 -1.06
CA ASP A 64 8.51 2.05 -2.13
C ASP A 64 8.86 1.41 -3.46
N ARG A 65 10.16 1.34 -3.77
CA ARG A 65 10.65 0.69 -4.99
C ARG A 65 10.35 -0.80 -4.99
N VAL A 66 10.50 -1.47 -3.84
CA VAL A 66 10.16 -2.90 -3.71
C VAL A 66 8.66 -3.11 -3.95
N LEU A 67 7.80 -2.29 -3.34
CA LEU A 67 6.35 -2.40 -3.49
C LEU A 67 5.89 -2.06 -4.92
N ARG A 68 6.47 -1.05 -5.56
CA ARG A 68 6.16 -0.73 -6.96
C ARG A 68 6.49 -1.92 -7.86
N THR A 69 7.68 -2.53 -7.71
CA THR A 69 8.03 -3.75 -8.45
C THR A 69 7.02 -4.86 -8.15
N PHE A 70 6.66 -5.07 -6.88
CA PHE A 70 5.72 -6.11 -6.48
C PHE A 70 4.33 -5.95 -7.09
N VAL A 71 3.75 -4.75 -7.04
CA VAL A 71 2.42 -4.46 -7.59
C VAL A 71 2.42 -4.55 -9.12
N ASN A 72 3.46 -4.05 -9.78
CA ASN A 72 3.62 -4.16 -11.24
C ASN A 72 3.78 -5.60 -11.70
N THR A 73 4.48 -6.43 -10.93
CA THR A 73 4.66 -7.86 -11.23
C THR A 73 3.37 -8.64 -10.98
N ASN A 74 2.54 -8.18 -10.04
CA ASN A 74 1.32 -8.85 -9.62
C ASN A 74 0.07 -7.97 -9.83
N PRO A 75 -0.25 -7.54 -11.07
CA PRO A 75 -1.35 -6.63 -11.35
C PRO A 75 -2.73 -7.21 -10.98
N GLN A 76 -2.84 -8.54 -10.88
CA GLN A 76 -4.04 -9.22 -10.38
C GLN A 76 -4.43 -8.78 -8.97
N LEU A 77 -3.47 -8.39 -8.12
CA LEU A 77 -3.78 -7.96 -6.76
C LEU A 77 -4.62 -6.69 -6.73
N VAL A 78 -4.30 -5.73 -7.59
CA VAL A 78 -5.06 -4.48 -7.72
C VAL A 78 -6.46 -4.74 -8.24
N LYS A 79 -6.61 -5.72 -9.15
CA LYS A 79 -7.90 -6.12 -9.73
C LYS A 79 -8.81 -6.84 -8.74
N HIS A 80 -8.23 -7.67 -7.87
CA HIS A 80 -8.99 -8.60 -7.01
C HIS A 80 -9.09 -8.15 -5.55
N LYS A 81 -8.24 -7.23 -5.10
CA LYS A 81 -8.27 -6.70 -3.71
C LYS A 81 -8.61 -5.22 -3.72
N THR A 82 -9.30 -4.80 -2.66
CA THR A 82 -9.51 -3.38 -2.38
C THR A 82 -8.21 -2.73 -1.91
N ARG A 83 -8.06 -1.41 -2.12
CA ARG A 83 -6.92 -0.64 -1.61
C ARG A 83 -6.68 -0.91 -0.13
N ARG A 84 -7.74 -0.82 0.69
CA ARG A 84 -7.67 -1.07 2.13
C ARG A 84 -7.17 -2.48 2.45
N GLY A 85 -7.71 -3.50 1.78
CA GLY A 85 -7.31 -4.89 2.00
C GLY A 85 -5.84 -5.12 1.66
N LEU A 86 -5.39 -4.60 0.53
CA LEU A 86 -3.99 -4.72 0.10
C LEU A 86 -3.05 -3.90 0.99
N SER A 87 -3.42 -2.67 1.39
CA SER A 87 -2.67 -1.86 2.35
C SER A 87 -2.50 -2.56 3.70
N GLN A 88 -3.55 -3.25 4.19
CA GLN A 88 -3.48 -4.00 5.44
C GLN A 88 -2.49 -5.16 5.31
N MET A 89 -2.63 -5.98 4.28
CA MET A 89 -1.74 -7.13 4.04
C MET A 89 -0.26 -6.70 3.92
N ILE A 90 0.02 -5.60 3.21
CA ILE A 90 1.38 -5.07 3.10
C ILE A 90 1.85 -4.50 4.46
N GLY A 91 0.98 -3.78 5.17
CA GLY A 91 1.30 -3.16 6.45
C GLY A 91 1.65 -4.16 7.56
N ASP A 92 1.15 -5.39 7.49
CA ASP A 92 1.46 -6.48 8.44
C ASP A 92 2.95 -6.86 8.44
N HIS A 93 3.70 -6.50 7.40
CA HIS A 93 5.16 -6.68 7.33
C HIS A 93 5.94 -5.65 8.17
N GLY A 94 5.29 -4.61 8.69
CA GLY A 94 5.88 -3.60 9.57
C GLY A 94 5.66 -2.16 9.11
N ARG A 95 6.04 -1.21 10.00
CA ARG A 95 5.74 0.23 9.84
C ARG A 95 6.23 0.81 8.51
N GLN A 96 7.44 0.45 8.07
CA GLN A 96 8.01 0.93 6.80
C GLN A 96 7.17 0.53 5.59
N TRP A 97 6.62 -0.70 5.60
CA TRP A 97 5.79 -1.22 4.52
C TRP A 97 4.40 -0.59 4.53
N LYS A 98 3.86 -0.29 5.72
CA LYS A 98 2.60 0.45 5.85
C LYS A 98 2.69 1.86 5.25
N GLN A 99 3.80 2.56 5.48
CA GLN A 99 4.03 3.88 4.88
C GLN A 99 4.13 3.76 3.36
N ALA A 100 5.00 2.87 2.88
CA ALA A 100 5.17 2.62 1.45
C ALA A 100 3.87 2.22 0.76
N ALA A 101 3.02 1.41 1.39
CA ALA A 101 1.71 1.03 0.86
C ALA A 101 0.76 2.22 0.71
N THR A 102 0.88 3.24 1.56
CA THR A 102 0.02 4.43 1.51
C THR A 102 0.36 5.26 0.28
N GLU A 103 1.65 5.43 0.02
CA GLU A 103 2.20 6.20 -1.11
C GLU A 103 2.02 5.42 -2.42
N VAL A 104 2.52 4.19 -2.50
CA VAL A 104 2.55 3.39 -3.74
C VAL A 104 1.15 3.03 -4.22
N LEU A 105 0.24 2.59 -3.35
CA LEU A 105 -1.10 2.18 -3.80
C LEU A 105 -1.97 3.36 -4.24
N GLY A 106 -1.59 4.60 -3.91
CA GLY A 106 -2.23 5.79 -4.45
C GLY A 106 -2.14 5.87 -5.98
N ASP A 107 -1.10 5.29 -6.57
CA ASP A 107 -0.89 5.33 -8.03
C ASP A 107 -1.69 4.26 -8.79
N TYR A 108 -2.15 3.20 -8.11
CA TYR A 108 -2.80 2.04 -8.75
C TYR A 108 -4.30 1.98 -8.56
N TYR A 109 -4.80 2.55 -7.47
CA TYR A 109 -6.23 2.75 -7.29
C TYR A 109 -6.50 4.18 -7.67
N GLU A 110 -7.35 4.38 -8.69
CA GLU A 110 -7.87 5.72 -9.00
C GLU A 110 -8.26 6.37 -7.67
N SER A 111 -7.84 7.62 -7.47
CA SER A 111 -8.41 8.47 -6.44
C SER A 111 -9.90 8.57 -6.76
N THR A 112 -10.67 7.59 -6.31
CA THR A 112 -12.12 7.71 -6.20
C THR A 112 -12.28 8.84 -5.20
N GLY A 113 -12.38 10.08 -5.70
CA GLY A 113 -12.90 11.18 -4.92
C GLY A 113 -14.23 10.70 -4.38
N GLY A 114 -14.28 10.43 -3.07
CA GLY A 114 -15.49 9.89 -2.46
C GLY A 114 -15.24 8.83 -1.41
N ARG A 115 -15.27 9.30 -0.16
CA ARG A 115 -15.67 8.58 1.06
C ARG A 115 -14.66 7.56 1.60
N GLY A 116 -13.76 8.06 2.45
CA GLY A 116 -12.94 7.16 3.26
C GLY A 116 -11.98 7.79 4.26
N GLY A 117 -12.38 8.84 4.97
CA GLY A 117 -11.82 9.19 6.28
C GLY A 117 -10.49 9.95 6.28
N GLY A 118 -10.58 11.22 6.70
CA GLY A 118 -9.49 11.87 7.44
C GLY A 118 -8.63 12.86 6.66
N ASP A 119 -9.25 13.77 5.91
CA ASP A 119 -8.65 15.10 5.73
C ASP A 119 -9.21 15.99 6.86
N ARG A 120 -8.44 16.10 7.93
CA ARG A 120 -8.63 17.17 8.90
C ARG A 120 -7.90 18.36 8.30
N ASP A 121 -8.64 19.46 8.15
CA ASP A 121 -8.19 20.79 7.71
C ASP A 121 -8.51 21.17 6.25
N SER A 122 -9.75 20.98 5.83
CA SER A 122 -10.38 21.97 4.95
C SER A 122 -11.36 22.78 5.79
N GLY A 123 -11.05 24.06 6.02
CA GLY A 123 -11.92 25.04 6.69
C GLY A 123 -13.20 25.35 5.91
N GLU A 124 -13.84 24.33 5.35
CA GLU A 124 -15.14 24.40 4.71
C GLU A 124 -16.20 24.58 5.80
N THR A 125 -16.81 25.77 5.80
CA THR A 125 -18.00 26.08 6.57
C THR A 125 -19.25 25.81 5.73
N ASP A 126 -20.31 25.33 6.38
CA ASP A 126 -21.67 25.27 5.85
C ASP A 126 -22.52 26.32 6.60
N GLU A 127 -23.48 26.93 5.92
CA GLU A 127 -24.41 27.89 6.56
C GLU A 127 -25.56 27.13 7.24
N CYS A 128 -25.84 27.47 8.50
CA CYS A 128 -26.98 26.92 9.21
C CYS A 128 -28.28 27.46 8.61
N PRO A 129 -29.19 26.60 8.09
CA PRO A 129 -30.40 27.05 7.39
C PRO A 129 -31.46 27.67 8.32
N PHE A 130 -31.22 27.71 9.64
CA PHE A 130 -32.16 28.22 10.64
C PHE A 130 -31.73 29.55 11.24
N CYS A 131 -30.45 29.74 11.58
CA CYS A 131 -29.92 30.98 12.16
C CYS A 131 -29.01 31.77 11.20
N GLY A 132 -28.60 31.17 10.08
CA GLY A 132 -27.68 31.78 9.11
C GLY A 132 -26.22 31.83 9.58
N GLU A 133 -25.86 31.19 10.69
CA GLU A 133 -24.46 31.14 11.15
C GLU A 133 -23.64 30.15 10.31
N GLU A 134 -22.41 30.55 9.96
CA GLU A 134 -21.44 29.67 9.33
C GLU A 134 -20.87 28.70 10.36
N VAL A 135 -21.10 27.40 10.15
CA VAL A 135 -20.63 26.33 11.03
C VAL A 135 -19.68 25.41 10.27
N LEU A 136 -18.78 24.74 10.99
CA LEU A 136 -17.87 23.79 10.35
C LEU A 136 -18.67 22.63 9.73
N LYS A 137 -18.27 22.21 8.53
CA LYS A 137 -18.88 21.10 7.81
C LYS A 137 -18.82 19.81 8.63
N GLY A 138 -19.99 19.31 9.01
CA GLY A 138 -20.16 18.15 9.90
C GLY A 138 -20.46 18.49 11.37
N SER A 139 -20.31 19.74 11.80
CA SER A 139 -20.68 20.23 13.13
C SER A 139 -22.12 20.75 13.21
N LEU A 140 -22.84 20.76 12.07
CA LEU A 140 -24.25 21.18 12.00
C LEU A 140 -25.16 20.41 12.99
N PRO A 141 -25.04 19.08 13.19
CA PRO A 141 -25.88 18.38 14.16
C PRO A 141 -25.67 18.83 15.61
N ASP A 142 -24.42 19.08 16.01
CA ASP A 142 -24.08 19.55 17.36
C ASP A 142 -24.49 21.01 17.56
N HIS A 143 -24.29 21.85 16.53
CA HIS A 143 -24.80 23.21 16.50
C HIS A 143 -26.32 23.24 16.68
N LEU A 144 -27.08 22.44 15.92
CA LEU A 144 -28.55 22.33 16.05
C LEU A 144 -29.03 21.85 17.42
N ALA A 145 -28.20 21.09 18.15
CA ALA A 145 -28.55 20.51 19.44
C ALA A 145 -28.34 21.45 20.65
N GLY A 146 -27.52 22.50 20.53
CA GLY A 146 -27.16 23.34 21.68
C GLY A 146 -26.83 24.81 21.41
N GLU A 147 -26.44 25.18 20.20
CA GLU A 147 -25.90 26.53 19.89
C GLU A 147 -26.69 27.24 18.79
N CYS A 148 -27.43 26.49 17.97
CA CYS A 148 -28.44 27.02 17.06
C CYS A 148 -29.58 27.54 17.92
N SER A 149 -29.63 28.86 18.00
CA SER A 149 -30.44 29.65 18.89
C SER A 149 -31.85 29.09 19.16
N ARG A 150 -32.21 29.11 20.45
CA ARG A 150 -33.48 29.72 20.84
C ARG A 150 -33.59 31.14 20.28
#